data_AF-A0A1L9BJU6-F1
#
_entry.id   AF-A0A1L9BJU6-F1
#
_cell.length_a   1.000
_cell.length_b   1.000
_cell.length_c   1.000
_cell.angle_alpha   90.00
_cell.angle_beta   90.00
_cell.angle_gamma   90.00
#
_symmetry.space_group_name_H-M   'P 1'
#
loop_
_entity.id
_entity.type
_entity.pdbx_description
1 polymer ?
#
loop_
_entity_poly.entity_id
_entity_poly.type
_entity_poly.pdbx_seq_one_letter_code
_entity_poly.pdbx_strand_id
1 'polypeptide(L)'
;MNRTRSRAPRNQLRGSLGGLALLGALLGGCETYFVDPYPPELSTLTREKVVRAYDTPVVYGLIFDLHIPNAAECTRVKERLTAAFRSVLLPPGRKGMELYTQDLSPGCVQPNFRSYPYSQYAVQLRQAEERFGQGRVKPLLLYFNNVELPLPSPLREDFINLQNGGGNSPQLWALTTQDVLSNIRFTQSAPWTYSSDPRLTARFEELARTQLPFIQLEQSPAEGFALFTPQELSEVREFKGCTFSSGLEGVNFVYGPRTVSVDAAHPPRFQVTVPLKEPVPRNQKLEPVTIRFTLEVCRERCERFYPTPEGELLAWNATPRCFLTGSP
;
A
#
# COMPACT_ATOMS: atom_id res chain seq x y z
N MET A 1 -31.80 -14.63 89.84
CA MET A 1 -31.65 -14.21 91.25
C MET A 1 -31.63 -12.68 91.31
N ASN A 2 -32.25 -12.09 92.35
CA ASN A 2 -32.22 -10.68 92.81
C ASN A 2 -32.43 -9.55 91.75
N ARG A 3 -33.49 -8.71 91.82
CA ARG A 3 -33.81 -7.68 92.84
C ARG A 3 -32.64 -6.68 93.04
N THR A 4 -32.76 -5.35 93.08
CA THR A 4 -33.85 -4.32 93.04
C THR A 4 -33.17 -2.92 92.85
N ARG A 5 -33.76 -1.71 92.80
CA ARG A 5 -35.11 -1.16 93.08
C ARG A 5 -35.27 0.24 92.39
N SER A 6 -36.47 0.54 91.86
CA SER A 6 -37.28 1.75 92.15
C SER A 6 -36.62 3.16 92.30
N ARG A 7 -37.01 4.14 91.45
CA ARG A 7 -38.04 5.18 91.76
C ARG A 7 -38.20 6.22 90.63
N ALA A 8 -39.44 6.63 90.37
CA ALA A 8 -39.80 7.96 89.84
C ALA A 8 -40.44 8.77 91.00
N PRO A 9 -40.55 10.12 90.95
CA PRO A 9 -41.69 10.71 90.21
C PRO A 9 -41.48 12.12 89.57
N ARG A 10 -42.52 12.53 88.86
CA ARG A 10 -42.87 13.81 88.20
C ARG A 10 -42.60 15.11 88.98
N ASN A 11 -42.28 16.19 88.25
CA ASN A 11 -43.19 17.32 87.92
C ASN A 11 -42.48 18.32 86.97
N GLN A 12 -42.97 18.52 85.74
CA GLN A 12 -43.84 19.66 85.32
C GLN A 12 -43.30 21.07 85.63
N LEU A 13 -42.90 21.80 84.58
CA LEU A 13 -43.46 23.12 84.21
C LEU A 13 -43.14 23.48 82.74
N ARG A 14 -43.95 24.37 82.15
CA ARG A 14 -43.93 24.78 80.73
C ARG A 14 -43.13 26.08 80.52
N GLY A 15 -42.64 26.30 79.30
CA GLY A 15 -42.13 27.59 78.80
C GLY A 15 -41.09 27.42 77.68
N SER A 16 -41.51 27.35 76.41
CA SER A 16 -41.38 28.45 75.43
C SER A 16 -39.93 28.89 75.18
N LEU A 17 -39.23 28.31 74.20
CA LEU A 17 -39.09 28.84 72.83
C LEU A 17 -38.49 30.27 72.77
N GLY A 18 -37.24 30.39 72.29
CA GLY A 18 -36.61 31.69 72.05
C GLY A 18 -35.12 31.70 71.67
N GLY A 19 -34.77 31.23 70.47
CA GLY A 19 -33.56 31.66 69.75
C GLY A 19 -32.23 30.94 70.03
N LEU A 20 -31.29 31.12 69.07
CA LEU A 20 -29.91 30.59 69.00
C LEU A 20 -29.80 29.06 68.76
N ALA A 21 -29.05 28.56 67.77
CA ALA A 21 -28.23 29.23 66.76
C ALA A 21 -28.26 28.49 65.41
N LEU A 22 -28.41 29.24 64.32
CA LEU A 22 -28.31 28.76 62.93
C LEU A 22 -26.83 28.64 62.52
N LEU A 23 -26.16 27.63 63.07
CA LEU A 23 -24.85 27.16 62.62
C LEU A 23 -25.08 26.14 61.51
N GLY A 24 -24.74 26.47 60.25
CA GLY A 24 -24.75 25.48 59.15
C GLY A 24 -25.23 25.93 57.76
N ALA A 25 -25.26 27.24 57.43
CA ALA A 25 -25.79 27.72 56.13
C ALA A 25 -24.85 28.66 55.35
N LEU A 26 -23.53 28.58 55.57
CA LEU A 26 -22.51 29.36 54.83
C LEU A 26 -21.31 28.52 54.34
N LEU A 27 -21.53 27.21 54.11
CA LEU A 27 -20.63 26.33 53.35
C LEU A 27 -21.37 25.66 52.19
N GLY A 28 -22.28 26.40 51.55
CA GLY A 28 -22.73 26.09 50.20
C GLY A 28 -21.57 26.31 49.25
N GLY A 29 -20.74 25.28 49.05
CA GLY A 29 -19.63 25.32 48.11
C GLY A 29 -20.16 25.65 46.72
N CYS A 30 -19.85 26.86 46.24
CA CYS A 30 -19.93 27.13 44.83
C CYS A 30 -18.84 26.28 44.19
N GLU A 31 -19.22 25.18 43.54
CA GLU A 31 -18.40 24.54 42.52
C GLU A 31 -18.22 25.56 41.39
N THR A 32 -17.22 26.44 41.55
CA THR A 32 -16.82 27.38 40.52
C THR A 32 -16.07 26.59 39.47
N TYR A 33 -16.83 25.98 38.55
CA TYR A 33 -16.31 25.45 37.31
C TYR A 33 -15.54 26.56 36.61
N PHE A 34 -14.21 26.47 36.65
CA PHE A 34 -13.36 27.41 35.93
C PHE A 34 -13.56 27.15 34.43
N VAL A 35 -13.99 28.20 33.75
CA VAL A 35 -14.07 28.26 32.30
C VAL A 35 -13.08 29.32 31.88
N ASP A 36 -12.03 28.96 31.13
CA ASP A 36 -11.18 29.98 30.50
C ASP A 36 -12.10 30.81 29.58
N PRO A 37 -12.17 32.15 29.74
CA PRO A 37 -13.01 32.99 28.89
C PRO A 37 -12.58 32.96 27.41
N TYR A 38 -11.38 32.46 27.13
CA TYR A 38 -10.81 32.34 25.80
C TYR A 38 -10.19 30.94 25.61
N PRO A 39 -11.00 29.87 25.60
CA PRO A 39 -10.50 28.50 25.48
C PRO A 39 -9.88 28.26 24.10
N PRO A 40 -9.08 27.18 23.92
CA PRO A 40 -8.55 26.82 22.61
C PRO A 40 -9.68 26.46 21.63
N GLU A 41 -9.59 26.92 20.39
CA GLU A 41 -10.54 26.50 19.35
C GLU A 41 -10.12 25.14 18.78
N LEU A 42 -10.60 24.08 19.42
CA LEU A 42 -10.31 22.69 19.07
C LEU A 42 -11.39 22.09 18.16
N SER A 43 -10.98 21.28 17.18
CA SER A 43 -11.91 20.44 16.40
C SER A 43 -11.25 19.13 15.94
N THR A 44 -12.07 18.14 15.61
CA THR A 44 -11.61 16.84 15.07
C THR A 44 -11.71 16.84 13.55
N LEU A 45 -10.63 16.48 12.86
CA LEU A 45 -10.61 16.28 11.42
C LEU A 45 -10.43 14.79 11.10
N THR A 46 -11.37 14.21 10.37
CA THR A 46 -11.25 12.84 9.84
C THR A 46 -10.59 12.88 8.46
N ARG A 47 -9.69 11.94 8.20
CA ARG A 47 -9.02 11.73 6.92
C ARG A 47 -9.23 10.29 6.45
N GLU A 48 -9.41 10.15 5.13
CA GLU A 48 -9.44 8.87 4.45
C GLU A 48 -8.52 8.94 3.23
N LYS A 49 -7.57 8.00 3.12
CA LYS A 49 -6.80 7.74 1.90
C LYS A 49 -7.10 6.33 1.43
N VAL A 50 -7.76 6.22 0.28
CA VAL A 50 -7.89 4.95 -0.45
C VAL A 50 -6.69 4.78 -1.36
N VAL A 51 -5.84 3.81 -1.04
CA VAL A 51 -4.74 3.33 -1.89
C VAL A 51 -5.32 2.37 -2.92
N ARG A 52 -5.41 2.82 -4.17
CA ARG A 52 -6.08 2.09 -5.25
C ARG A 52 -5.11 1.19 -6.02
N ALA A 53 -5.64 0.15 -6.67
CA ALA A 53 -4.88 -0.57 -7.69
C ALA A 53 -4.73 0.30 -8.96
N TYR A 54 -3.59 0.23 -9.63
CA TYR A 54 -3.33 0.92 -10.90
C TYR A 54 -2.53 0.05 -11.87
N ASP A 55 -2.64 0.39 -13.16
CA ASP A 55 -1.97 -0.31 -14.25
C ASP A 55 -0.46 -0.06 -14.28
N THR A 56 0.31 -1.14 -14.36
CA THR A 56 1.77 -1.08 -14.52
C THR A 56 2.16 -1.00 -15.99
N PRO A 57 3.30 -0.40 -16.33
CA PRO A 57 3.86 -0.50 -17.67
C PRO A 57 4.15 -1.96 -18.03
N VAL A 58 3.78 -2.39 -19.24
CA VAL A 58 4.11 -3.75 -19.72
C VAL A 58 5.57 -3.76 -20.19
N VAL A 59 6.40 -4.55 -19.53
CA VAL A 59 7.79 -4.80 -19.94
C VAL A 59 7.87 -6.25 -20.38
N TYR A 60 8.19 -6.52 -21.65
CA TYR A 60 8.26 -7.89 -22.16
C TYR A 60 9.50 -8.14 -23.02
N GLY A 61 9.99 -9.39 -23.04
CA GLY A 61 11.06 -9.84 -23.93
C GLY A 61 10.71 -11.15 -24.62
N LEU A 62 11.27 -11.38 -25.80
CA LEU A 62 11.10 -12.61 -26.59
C LEU A 62 12.40 -13.42 -26.57
N ILE A 63 12.28 -14.74 -26.45
CA ILE A 63 13.40 -15.68 -26.41
C ILE A 63 13.16 -16.79 -27.44
N PHE A 64 13.90 -16.75 -28.55
CA PHE A 64 13.81 -17.76 -29.61
C PHE A 64 14.85 -18.85 -29.40
N ASP A 65 14.38 -20.07 -29.17
CA ASP A 65 15.18 -21.30 -29.17
C ASP A 65 14.54 -22.31 -30.12
N LEU A 66 14.62 -22.04 -31.42
CA LEU A 66 13.93 -22.77 -32.49
C LEU A 66 14.89 -23.64 -33.30
N HIS A 67 14.42 -24.80 -33.76
CA HIS A 67 15.06 -25.63 -34.77
C HIS A 67 14.20 -25.70 -36.03
N ILE A 68 14.57 -24.95 -37.07
CA ILE A 68 13.82 -24.86 -38.32
C ILE A 68 14.84 -24.93 -39.47
N PRO A 69 14.97 -26.07 -40.18
CA PRO A 69 16.04 -26.28 -41.17
C PRO A 69 16.03 -25.31 -42.36
N ASN A 70 14.89 -24.69 -42.67
CA ASN A 70 14.77 -23.71 -43.74
C ASN A 70 14.91 -22.29 -43.19
N ALA A 71 15.95 -21.57 -43.64
CA ALA A 71 16.25 -20.21 -43.14
C ALA A 71 15.15 -19.18 -43.43
N ALA A 72 14.46 -19.25 -44.57
CA ALA A 72 13.37 -18.35 -44.89
C ALA A 72 12.14 -18.60 -44.01
N GLU A 73 11.83 -19.87 -43.74
CA GLU A 73 10.79 -20.28 -42.78
C GLU A 73 11.16 -19.86 -41.35
N CYS A 74 12.42 -20.01 -40.94
CA CYS A 74 12.93 -19.55 -39.64
C CYS A 74 12.67 -18.05 -39.44
N THR A 75 13.06 -17.22 -40.41
CA THR A 75 12.81 -15.77 -40.38
C THR A 75 11.32 -15.46 -40.34
N ARG A 76 10.52 -16.05 -41.24
CA ARG A 76 9.05 -15.87 -41.29
C ARG A 76 8.39 -16.19 -39.95
N VAL A 77 8.82 -17.25 -39.27
CA VAL A 77 8.27 -17.68 -37.97
C VAL A 77 8.67 -16.71 -36.85
N LYS A 78 9.94 -16.30 -36.79
CA LYS A 78 10.41 -15.30 -35.81
C LYS A 78 9.69 -13.96 -35.98
N GLU A 79 9.52 -13.50 -37.23
CA GLU A 79 8.76 -12.29 -37.57
C GLU A 79 7.27 -12.43 -37.19
N ARG A 80 6.62 -13.54 -37.56
CA ARG A 80 5.21 -13.80 -37.24
C ARG A 80 4.96 -13.79 -35.73
N LEU A 81 5.79 -14.48 -34.95
CA LEU A 81 5.69 -14.51 -33.48
C LEU A 81 5.92 -13.11 -32.90
N THR A 82 6.95 -12.40 -33.36
CA THR A 82 7.25 -11.03 -32.91
C THR A 82 6.08 -10.08 -33.19
N ALA A 83 5.52 -10.10 -34.40
CA ALA A 83 4.40 -9.25 -34.79
C ALA A 83 3.13 -9.56 -33.98
N ALA A 84 2.79 -10.84 -33.84
CA ALA A 84 1.64 -11.28 -33.04
C ALA A 84 1.77 -10.79 -31.59
N PHE A 85 2.89 -11.05 -30.93
CA PHE A 85 3.08 -10.66 -29.53
C PHE A 85 3.21 -9.16 -29.33
N ARG A 86 3.93 -8.43 -30.20
CA ARG A 86 3.99 -6.97 -30.12
C ARG A 86 2.59 -6.34 -30.20
N SER A 87 1.72 -6.84 -31.10
CA SER A 87 0.37 -6.31 -31.28
C SER A 87 -0.53 -6.45 -30.04
N VAL A 88 -0.34 -7.47 -29.21
CA VAL A 88 -1.19 -7.74 -28.03
C VAL A 88 -0.52 -7.35 -26.70
N LEU A 89 0.80 -7.40 -26.61
CA LEU A 89 1.57 -7.01 -25.42
C LEU A 89 1.77 -5.50 -25.35
N LEU A 90 2.07 -4.83 -26.46
CA LEU A 90 2.20 -3.37 -26.58
C LEU A 90 1.40 -2.80 -27.77
N PRO A 91 0.07 -2.90 -27.76
CA PRO A 91 -0.78 -2.17 -28.71
C PRO A 91 -0.59 -0.64 -28.58
N PRO A 92 -0.90 0.13 -29.63
CA PRO A 92 -0.84 1.59 -29.60
C PRO A 92 -1.54 2.19 -28.38
N GLY A 93 -0.88 3.16 -27.73
CA GLY A 93 -1.36 3.81 -26.52
C GLY A 93 -1.06 3.08 -25.19
N ARG A 94 -0.61 1.81 -25.21
CA ARG A 94 -0.20 1.13 -23.97
C ARG A 94 1.19 1.59 -23.53
N LYS A 95 1.31 2.02 -22.26
CA LYS A 95 2.60 2.34 -21.64
C LYS A 95 3.41 1.06 -21.40
N GLY A 96 4.66 1.04 -21.85
CA GLY A 96 5.54 -0.11 -21.68
C GLY A 96 6.80 -0.06 -22.54
N MET A 97 7.54 -1.18 -22.56
CA MET A 97 8.82 -1.34 -23.25
C MET A 97 9.01 -2.80 -23.70
N GLU A 98 9.43 -2.98 -24.95
CA GLU A 98 9.95 -4.25 -25.43
C GLU A 98 11.46 -4.33 -25.10
N LEU A 99 11.87 -5.44 -24.51
CA LEU A 99 13.26 -5.81 -24.27
C LEU A 99 13.83 -6.42 -25.56
N TYR A 100 15.13 -6.25 -25.75
CA TYR A 100 15.90 -6.85 -26.83
C TYR A 100 15.66 -8.36 -26.89
N THR A 101 15.30 -8.82 -28.09
CA THR A 101 14.97 -10.21 -28.38
C THR A 101 16.22 -11.08 -28.30
N GLN A 102 16.14 -12.16 -27.53
CA GLN A 102 17.24 -13.10 -27.32
C GLN A 102 17.09 -14.28 -28.26
N ASP A 103 17.97 -14.39 -29.26
CA ASP A 103 18.01 -15.52 -30.18
C ASP A 103 19.07 -16.52 -29.72
N LEU A 104 18.62 -17.54 -28.98
CA LEU A 104 19.47 -18.64 -28.48
C LEU A 104 19.77 -19.67 -29.58
N SER A 105 19.15 -19.48 -30.75
CA SER A 105 19.21 -20.35 -31.93
C SER A 105 19.40 -19.53 -33.22
N PRO A 106 20.53 -18.84 -33.40
CA PRO A 106 20.78 -18.09 -34.63
C PRO A 106 20.59 -18.97 -35.88
N GLY A 107 19.84 -18.48 -36.87
CA GLY A 107 19.46 -19.26 -38.06
C GLY A 107 18.50 -20.44 -37.79
N CYS A 108 17.88 -20.51 -36.60
CA CYS A 108 17.09 -21.63 -36.10
C CYS A 108 17.87 -22.96 -36.10
N VAL A 109 19.13 -22.90 -35.66
CA VAL A 109 19.93 -24.07 -35.29
C VAL A 109 20.15 -23.99 -33.78
N GLN A 110 19.69 -24.99 -33.03
CA GLN A 110 19.86 -25.03 -31.57
C GLN A 110 21.23 -25.61 -31.19
N PRO A 111 22.14 -24.84 -30.55
CA PRO A 111 23.40 -25.39 -30.05
C PRO A 111 23.17 -26.21 -28.77
N ASN A 112 23.99 -27.23 -28.55
CA ASN A 112 23.91 -28.08 -27.34
C ASN A 112 24.29 -27.31 -26.05
N PHE A 113 25.02 -26.20 -26.15
CA PHE A 113 25.54 -25.41 -25.03
C PHE A 113 25.01 -23.97 -25.02
N ARG A 114 23.74 -23.80 -25.36
CA ARG A 114 23.04 -22.50 -25.27
C ARG A 114 22.74 -22.14 -23.82
N SER A 115 22.78 -20.84 -23.53
CA SER A 115 22.53 -20.19 -22.23
C SER A 115 21.83 -18.85 -22.46
N TYR A 116 21.19 -18.31 -21.43
CA TYR A 116 20.49 -17.03 -21.50
C TYR A 116 21.36 -15.90 -20.91
N PRO A 117 21.59 -14.77 -21.63
CA PRO A 117 22.52 -13.73 -21.19
C PRO A 117 21.91 -12.85 -20.08
N TYR A 118 21.94 -13.34 -18.83
CA TYR A 118 21.38 -12.66 -17.65
C TYR A 118 21.87 -11.22 -17.48
N SER A 119 23.13 -10.92 -17.81
CA SER A 119 23.69 -9.56 -17.74
C SER A 119 22.97 -8.58 -18.67
N GLN A 120 22.57 -9.01 -19.88
CA GLN A 120 21.80 -8.19 -20.81
C GLN A 120 20.36 -7.98 -20.34
N TYR A 121 19.75 -9.00 -19.72
CA TYR A 121 18.43 -8.86 -19.09
C TYR A 121 18.47 -7.84 -17.94
N ALA A 122 19.44 -7.95 -17.03
CA ALA A 122 19.58 -7.07 -15.88
C ALA A 122 19.82 -5.59 -16.27
N VAL A 123 20.60 -5.33 -17.32
CA VAL A 123 20.82 -3.95 -17.83
C VAL A 123 19.52 -3.35 -18.36
N GLN A 124 18.76 -4.09 -19.17
CA GLN A 124 17.53 -3.58 -19.77
C GLN A 124 16.38 -3.47 -18.77
N LEU A 125 16.35 -4.35 -17.77
CA LEU A 125 15.41 -4.24 -16.66
C LEU A 125 15.67 -2.95 -15.86
N ARG A 126 16.93 -2.63 -15.58
CA ARG A 126 17.30 -1.36 -14.95
C ARG A 126 16.85 -0.15 -15.78
N GLN A 127 17.01 -0.19 -17.11
CA GLN A 127 16.50 0.87 -17.99
C GLN A 127 14.96 1.01 -17.93
N ALA A 128 14.24 -0.11 -17.81
CA ALA A 128 12.79 -0.08 -17.63
C ALA A 128 12.39 0.50 -16.25
N GLU A 129 13.12 0.17 -15.18
CA GLU A 129 12.92 0.74 -13.84
C GLU A 129 13.28 2.23 -13.78
N GLU A 130 14.36 2.66 -14.41
CA GLU A 130 14.73 4.08 -14.55
C GLU A 130 13.65 4.87 -15.30
N ARG A 131 13.04 4.28 -16.34
CA ARG A 131 11.99 4.90 -17.15
C ARG A 131 10.61 4.94 -16.47
N PHE A 132 10.31 3.97 -15.61
CA PHE A 132 8.95 3.76 -15.09
C PHE A 132 8.82 3.87 -13.56
N GLY A 133 9.92 3.82 -12.83
CA GLY A 133 10.04 3.74 -11.38
C GLY A 133 10.40 2.32 -10.91
N GLN A 134 11.31 2.23 -9.93
CA GLN A 134 11.73 0.96 -9.32
C GLN A 134 10.55 0.19 -8.73
N GLY A 135 10.55 -1.14 -8.87
CA GLY A 135 9.47 -2.01 -8.39
C GLY A 135 8.11 -1.83 -9.07
N ARG A 136 7.96 -0.87 -10.01
CA ARG A 136 6.70 -0.61 -10.72
C ARG A 136 6.51 -1.45 -11.98
N VAL A 137 7.43 -2.37 -12.25
CA VAL A 137 7.47 -3.24 -13.44
C VAL A 137 7.60 -4.70 -12.99
N LYS A 138 6.84 -5.59 -13.64
CA LYS A 138 7.04 -7.04 -13.55
C LYS A 138 7.31 -7.53 -14.98
N PRO A 139 8.53 -7.97 -15.32
CA PRO A 139 8.84 -8.34 -16.69
C PRO A 139 8.14 -9.63 -17.12
N LEU A 140 7.83 -9.74 -18.41
CA LEU A 140 7.26 -10.93 -19.02
C LEU A 140 8.23 -11.46 -20.09
N LEU A 141 8.78 -12.65 -19.91
CA LEU A 141 9.63 -13.31 -20.90
C LEU A 141 8.84 -14.40 -21.61
N LEU A 142 8.72 -14.32 -22.94
CA LEU A 142 8.09 -15.35 -23.77
C LEU A 142 9.16 -16.20 -24.43
N TYR A 143 9.17 -17.49 -24.11
CA TYR A 143 10.08 -18.50 -24.62
C TYR A 143 9.42 -19.33 -25.73
N PHE A 144 10.15 -19.57 -26.82
CA PHE A 144 9.69 -20.30 -27.98
C PHE A 144 10.65 -21.46 -28.30
N ASN A 145 10.16 -22.70 -28.24
CA ASN A 145 10.90 -23.88 -28.65
C ASN A 145 9.99 -24.90 -29.32
N ASN A 146 10.45 -25.52 -30.41
CA ASN A 146 9.68 -26.43 -31.26
C ASN A 146 10.27 -27.85 -31.36
N VAL A 147 11.15 -28.22 -30.43
CA VAL A 147 11.88 -29.49 -30.41
C VAL A 147 11.48 -30.29 -29.18
N GLU A 148 11.01 -31.51 -29.39
CA GLU A 148 10.69 -32.47 -28.32
C GLU A 148 11.99 -33.07 -27.75
N LEU A 149 12.74 -32.24 -27.02
CA LEU A 149 13.94 -32.62 -26.27
C LEU A 149 14.03 -31.79 -24.98
N PRO A 150 14.60 -32.36 -23.89
CA PRO A 150 14.92 -31.61 -22.68
C PRO A 150 15.82 -30.39 -22.94
N LEU A 151 15.64 -29.33 -22.14
CA LEU A 151 16.52 -28.17 -22.16
C LEU A 151 17.94 -28.55 -21.70
N PRO A 152 19.00 -28.02 -22.35
CA PRO A 152 20.37 -28.23 -21.89
C PRO A 152 20.58 -27.58 -20.52
N SER A 153 21.39 -28.21 -19.66
CA SER A 153 21.55 -27.80 -18.26
C SER A 153 21.85 -26.31 -18.06
N PRO A 154 22.73 -25.63 -18.84
CA PRO A 154 23.01 -24.21 -18.65
C PRO A 154 21.76 -23.34 -18.82
N LEU A 155 21.04 -23.49 -19.95
CA LEU A 155 19.79 -22.76 -20.19
C LEU A 155 18.72 -23.07 -19.12
N ARG A 156 18.69 -24.31 -18.62
CA ARG A 156 17.76 -24.68 -17.56
C ARG A 156 18.08 -23.97 -16.25
N GLU A 157 19.36 -23.93 -15.87
CA GLU A 157 19.84 -23.24 -14.69
C GLU A 157 19.63 -21.72 -14.81
N ASP A 158 19.84 -21.12 -15.97
CA ASP A 158 19.55 -19.70 -16.21
C ASP A 158 18.07 -19.35 -16.00
N PHE A 159 17.14 -20.18 -16.48
CA PHE A 159 15.71 -19.96 -16.28
C PHE A 159 15.28 -20.13 -14.81
N ILE A 160 15.87 -21.09 -14.09
CA ILE A 160 15.69 -21.23 -12.63
C ILE A 160 16.23 -19.99 -11.91
N ASN A 161 17.40 -19.47 -12.31
CA ASN A 161 18.02 -18.28 -11.71
C ASN A 161 17.18 -17.01 -11.97
N LEU A 162 16.60 -16.85 -13.17
CA LEU A 162 15.65 -15.77 -13.46
C LEU A 162 14.43 -15.83 -12.53
N GLN A 163 13.85 -17.01 -12.34
CA GLN A 163 12.67 -17.21 -11.49
C GLN A 163 12.97 -16.97 -10.01
N ASN A 164 14.16 -17.34 -9.55
CA ASN A 164 14.60 -17.17 -8.16
C ASN A 164 15.19 -15.78 -7.85
N GLY A 165 15.25 -14.86 -8.83
CA GLY A 165 15.84 -13.52 -8.71
C GLY A 165 15.12 -12.51 -7.79
N GLY A 166 14.18 -12.96 -6.94
CA GLY A 166 13.46 -12.11 -5.99
C GLY A 166 12.44 -11.17 -6.63
N GLY A 167 12.34 -9.95 -6.08
CA GLY A 167 11.27 -8.96 -6.36
C GLY A 167 11.04 -8.62 -7.83
N ASN A 168 12.08 -8.76 -8.65
CA ASN A 168 12.10 -8.42 -10.08
C ASN A 168 12.22 -9.65 -11.00
N SER A 169 11.93 -10.85 -10.46
CA SER A 169 11.81 -12.09 -11.23
C SER A 169 10.81 -11.93 -12.39
N PRO A 170 11.11 -12.38 -13.62
CA PRO A 170 10.15 -12.31 -14.71
C PRO A 170 9.05 -13.36 -14.57
N GLN A 171 7.87 -13.07 -15.11
CA GLN A 171 6.92 -14.12 -15.50
C GLN A 171 7.49 -14.81 -16.74
N LEU A 172 7.77 -16.12 -16.67
CA LEU A 172 8.20 -16.90 -17.85
C LEU A 172 6.99 -17.60 -18.45
N TRP A 173 6.67 -17.28 -19.70
CA TRP A 173 5.64 -17.94 -20.51
C TRP A 173 6.32 -18.75 -21.63
N ALA A 174 5.84 -19.95 -21.94
CA ALA A 174 6.48 -20.80 -22.95
C ALA A 174 5.51 -21.39 -23.98
N LEU A 175 5.74 -21.10 -25.26
CA LEU A 175 5.22 -21.88 -26.37
C LEU A 175 6.23 -22.99 -26.68
N THR A 176 5.98 -24.19 -26.18
CA THR A 176 6.99 -25.24 -26.15
C THR A 176 6.40 -26.65 -26.12
N THR A 177 7.25 -27.67 -26.23
CA THR A 177 6.85 -29.07 -26.25
C THR A 177 6.78 -29.67 -24.84
N GLN A 178 6.34 -30.92 -24.70
CA GLN A 178 6.09 -31.53 -23.40
C GLN A 178 7.38 -31.84 -22.61
N ASP A 179 8.46 -32.24 -23.27
CA ASP A 179 9.77 -32.55 -22.66
C ASP A 179 10.47 -31.31 -22.08
N VAL A 180 10.17 -30.13 -22.61
CA VAL A 180 10.61 -28.86 -22.00
C VAL A 180 9.83 -28.58 -20.71
N LEU A 181 8.51 -28.82 -20.71
CA LEU A 181 7.64 -28.59 -19.55
C LEU A 181 7.87 -29.57 -18.39
N SER A 182 8.40 -30.77 -18.67
CA SER A 182 8.77 -31.72 -17.61
C SER A 182 10.02 -31.29 -16.83
N ASN A 183 10.85 -30.41 -17.40
CA ASN A 183 12.13 -29.96 -16.84
C ASN A 183 12.06 -28.58 -16.17
N ILE A 184 11.12 -27.71 -16.57
CA ILE A 184 10.94 -26.35 -16.02
C ILE A 184 9.47 -26.01 -15.82
N ARG A 185 9.17 -25.41 -14.67
CA ARG A 185 7.87 -24.80 -14.40
C ARG A 185 7.79 -23.40 -14.98
N PHE A 186 7.08 -23.23 -16.08
CA PHE A 186 6.68 -21.91 -16.60
C PHE A 186 5.43 -21.39 -15.86
N THR A 187 5.25 -20.06 -15.77
CA THR A 187 4.02 -19.47 -15.21
C THR A 187 2.81 -19.82 -16.08
N GLN A 188 3.00 -19.79 -17.40
CA GLN A 188 2.01 -20.16 -18.38
C GLN A 188 2.72 -20.94 -19.50
N SER A 189 2.08 -21.97 -20.03
CA SER A 189 2.58 -22.70 -21.20
C SER A 189 1.47 -22.95 -22.21
N ALA A 190 1.86 -23.06 -23.47
CA ALA A 190 1.03 -23.58 -24.56
C ALA A 190 1.85 -24.59 -25.36
N PRO A 191 1.24 -25.68 -25.85
CA PRO A 191 1.96 -26.64 -26.67
C PRO A 191 2.38 -25.98 -27.99
N TRP A 192 3.63 -26.17 -28.40
CA TRP A 192 4.02 -25.93 -29.78
C TRP A 192 3.35 -26.98 -30.68
N THR A 193 2.72 -26.55 -31.77
CA THR A 193 2.12 -27.45 -32.78
C THR A 193 2.98 -27.48 -34.04
N TYR A 194 2.78 -26.55 -34.97
CA TYR A 194 3.59 -26.35 -36.17
C TYR A 194 3.62 -24.87 -36.56
N SER A 195 4.68 -24.44 -37.25
CA SER A 195 4.96 -23.03 -37.58
C SER A 195 3.82 -22.29 -38.29
N SER A 196 3.05 -23.01 -39.09
CA SER A 196 1.94 -22.48 -39.89
C SER A 196 0.57 -22.61 -39.22
N ASP A 197 0.47 -23.12 -37.99
CA ASP A 197 -0.81 -23.22 -37.28
C ASP A 197 -1.38 -21.80 -37.06
N PRO A 198 -2.60 -21.47 -37.54
CA PRO A 198 -3.20 -20.15 -37.33
C PRO A 198 -3.48 -19.85 -35.85
N ARG A 199 -3.58 -20.86 -34.98
CA ARG A 199 -3.92 -20.74 -33.55
C ARG A 199 -2.71 -20.80 -32.62
N LEU A 200 -1.49 -20.95 -33.16
CA LEU A 200 -0.25 -21.13 -32.40
C LEU A 200 -0.06 -20.12 -31.25
N THR A 201 -0.42 -18.85 -31.47
CA THR A 201 -0.29 -17.76 -30.48
C THR A 201 -1.58 -17.48 -29.69
N ALA A 202 -2.72 -18.00 -30.12
CA ALA A 202 -4.06 -17.56 -29.68
C ALA A 202 -4.27 -17.66 -28.16
N ARG A 203 -3.73 -18.71 -27.52
CA ARG A 203 -3.79 -18.86 -26.05
C ARG A 203 -3.03 -17.74 -25.33
N PHE A 204 -1.83 -17.38 -25.79
CA PHE A 204 -1.04 -16.33 -25.14
C PHE A 204 -1.56 -14.94 -25.45
N GLU A 205 -2.16 -14.71 -26.61
CA GLU A 205 -2.88 -13.48 -26.90
C GLU A 205 -4.07 -13.30 -25.94
N GLU A 206 -4.81 -14.37 -25.63
CA GLU A 206 -5.91 -14.33 -24.67
C GLU A 206 -5.43 -14.13 -23.23
N LEU A 207 -4.34 -14.81 -22.83
CA LEU A 207 -3.68 -14.56 -21.54
C LEU A 207 -3.18 -13.11 -21.45
N ALA A 208 -2.63 -12.54 -22.52
CA ALA A 208 -2.22 -11.14 -22.54
C ALA A 208 -3.41 -10.18 -22.44
N ARG A 209 -4.53 -10.44 -23.13
CA ARG A 209 -5.76 -9.63 -23.01
C ARG A 209 -6.37 -9.67 -21.60
N THR A 210 -6.29 -10.81 -20.91
CA THR A 210 -6.91 -11.01 -19.59
C THR A 210 -6.00 -10.66 -18.40
N GLN A 211 -4.68 -10.79 -18.53
CA GLN A 211 -3.72 -10.58 -17.45
C GLN A 211 -2.97 -9.24 -17.52
N LEU A 212 -2.90 -8.58 -18.68
CA LEU A 212 -2.07 -7.38 -18.89
C LEU A 212 -2.89 -6.09 -19.17
N PRO A 213 -2.33 -4.91 -18.83
CA PRO A 213 -1.16 -4.69 -17.96
C PRO A 213 -1.36 -5.30 -16.57
N PHE A 214 -0.25 -5.68 -15.93
CA PHE A 214 -0.28 -6.08 -14.52
C PHE A 214 -0.81 -4.92 -13.66
N ILE A 215 -1.32 -5.22 -12.48
CA ILE A 215 -1.82 -4.25 -11.51
C ILE A 215 -1.01 -4.28 -10.23
N GLN A 216 -0.85 -3.13 -9.58
CA GLN A 216 -0.22 -3.01 -8.27
C GLN A 216 -0.92 -1.92 -7.45
N LEU A 217 -0.74 -1.90 -6.13
CA LEU A 217 -1.27 -0.83 -5.28
C LEU A 217 -0.47 0.46 -5.46
N GLU A 218 -1.17 1.60 -5.45
CA GLU A 218 -0.58 2.93 -5.43
C GLU A 218 0.46 3.04 -4.31
N GLN A 219 1.69 3.35 -4.69
CA GLN A 219 2.74 3.72 -3.73
C GLN A 219 2.57 5.19 -3.39
N SER A 220 2.87 5.56 -2.13
CA SER A 220 2.91 6.97 -1.75
C SER A 220 3.94 7.72 -2.61
N PRO A 221 3.64 8.95 -3.07
CA PRO A 221 4.63 9.78 -3.72
C PRO A 221 5.76 10.09 -2.72
N ALA A 222 6.99 10.29 -3.21
CA ALA A 222 8.17 10.49 -2.36
C ALA A 222 7.99 11.69 -1.42
N GLU A 223 7.34 12.74 -1.92
CA GLU A 223 6.99 13.95 -1.19
C GLU A 223 5.77 13.81 -0.25
N GLY A 224 5.09 12.67 -0.21
CA GLY A 224 3.91 12.40 0.62
C GLY A 224 2.61 13.09 0.16
N PHE A 225 1.48 12.65 0.73
CA PHE A 225 0.17 13.27 0.53
C PHE A 225 -0.02 14.48 1.47
N ALA A 226 -0.75 15.51 1.02
CA ALA A 226 -1.08 16.67 1.83
C ALA A 226 -1.99 16.30 3.02
N LEU A 227 -1.59 16.64 4.25
CA LEU A 227 -2.39 16.37 5.45
C LEU A 227 -3.60 17.30 5.58
N PHE A 228 -3.46 18.51 5.04
CA PHE A 228 -4.43 19.60 5.08
C PHE A 228 -4.71 20.12 3.67
N THR A 229 -5.95 20.54 3.44
CA THR A 229 -6.34 21.33 2.26
C THR A 229 -5.73 22.73 2.34
N PRO A 230 -5.66 23.48 1.21
CA PRO A 230 -5.16 24.86 1.22
C PRO A 230 -5.91 25.80 2.17
N GLN A 231 -7.21 25.57 2.40
CA GLN A 231 -7.99 26.35 3.39
C GLN A 231 -7.57 25.99 4.83
N GLU A 232 -7.55 24.71 5.18
CA GLU A 232 -7.17 24.26 6.54
C GLU A 232 -5.74 24.71 6.90
N LEU A 233 -4.81 24.78 5.95
CA LEU A 233 -3.45 25.32 6.16
C LEU A 233 -3.41 26.80 6.57
N SER A 234 -4.45 27.57 6.25
CA SER A 234 -4.54 28.99 6.67
C SER A 234 -5.17 29.18 8.05
N GLU A 235 -5.90 28.17 8.53
CA GLU A 235 -6.70 28.18 9.76
C GLU A 235 -6.02 27.43 10.92
N VAL A 236 -5.47 26.25 10.66
CA VAL A 236 -4.89 25.38 11.69
C VAL A 236 -3.50 25.87 12.11
N ARG A 237 -3.26 25.97 13.41
CA ARG A 237 -1.98 26.35 14.02
C ARG A 237 -1.20 25.17 14.55
N GLU A 238 -1.90 24.23 15.17
CA GLU A 238 -1.31 23.05 15.81
C GLU A 238 -2.23 21.84 15.62
N PHE A 239 -1.66 20.63 15.57
CA PHE A 239 -2.42 19.40 15.46
C PHE A 239 -1.80 18.24 16.25
N LYS A 240 -2.61 17.19 16.47
CA LYS A 240 -2.21 15.88 17.02
C LYS A 240 -2.79 14.76 16.16
N GLY A 241 -2.06 13.66 16.02
CA GLY A 241 -2.58 12.41 15.45
C GLY A 241 -3.24 11.56 16.52
N CYS A 242 -4.55 11.31 16.41
CA CYS A 242 -5.35 10.72 17.49
C CYS A 242 -5.67 9.24 17.30
N THR A 243 -5.86 8.80 16.05
CA THR A 243 -5.96 7.38 15.71
C THR A 243 -4.76 6.95 14.88
N PHE A 244 -4.20 5.80 15.22
CA PHE A 244 -3.09 5.18 14.50
C PHE A 244 -3.64 4.11 13.56
N SER A 245 -3.23 4.18 12.30
CA SER A 245 -3.41 3.10 11.33
C SER A 245 -2.04 2.52 11.00
N SER A 246 -1.95 1.20 10.82
CA SER A 246 -0.69 0.56 10.45
C SER A 246 -0.22 1.04 9.07
N GLY A 247 1.04 1.47 8.99
CA GLY A 247 1.62 2.04 7.78
C GLY A 247 1.30 3.52 7.54
N LEU A 248 0.75 4.25 8.51
CA LEU A 248 0.66 5.72 8.45
C LEU A 248 1.90 6.36 9.07
N GLU A 249 2.62 7.19 8.30
CA GLU A 249 3.82 7.89 8.76
C GLU A 249 3.77 9.39 8.42
N GLY A 250 4.33 10.22 9.29
CA GLY A 250 4.46 11.66 9.07
C GLY A 250 5.74 12.00 8.30
N VAL A 251 5.63 12.87 7.30
CA VAL A 251 6.79 13.41 6.58
C VAL A 251 7.27 14.65 7.34
N ASN A 252 8.51 14.60 7.82
CA ASN A 252 9.14 15.64 8.65
C ASN A 252 8.48 15.89 10.04
N PHE A 253 7.56 15.02 10.49
CA PHE A 253 7.03 15.04 11.86
C PHE A 253 6.71 13.62 12.34
N VAL A 254 6.67 13.42 13.66
CA VAL A 254 6.23 12.15 14.26
C VAL A 254 4.72 12.16 14.41
N TYR A 255 4.01 11.32 13.66
CA TYR A 255 2.56 11.18 13.81
C TYR A 255 2.21 10.57 15.18
N GLY A 256 1.32 11.21 15.93
CA GLY A 256 0.83 10.71 17.21
C GLY A 256 0.25 11.80 18.12
N PRO A 257 -0.04 11.51 19.39
CA PRO A 257 -0.81 12.38 20.27
C PRO A 257 -0.01 13.57 20.83
N ARG A 258 1.23 13.77 20.36
CA ARG A 258 2.03 14.96 20.67
C ARG A 258 1.68 16.06 19.68
N THR A 259 1.66 17.28 20.18
CA THR A 259 1.33 18.47 19.40
C THR A 259 2.42 18.80 18.40
N VAL A 260 2.01 19.13 17.17
CA VAL A 260 2.87 19.53 16.06
C VAL A 260 2.34 20.84 15.50
N SER A 261 3.19 21.87 15.41
CA SER A 261 2.83 23.14 14.79
C SER A 261 2.73 23.02 13.27
N VAL A 262 1.78 23.73 12.67
CA VAL A 262 1.59 23.81 11.22
C VAL A 262 2.38 24.99 10.68
N ASP A 263 3.40 24.71 9.87
CA ASP A 263 4.05 25.70 9.02
C ASP A 263 3.41 25.67 7.62
N ALA A 264 2.80 26.78 7.19
CA ALA A 264 2.21 26.90 5.86
C ALA A 264 3.26 27.01 4.74
N ALA A 265 4.50 27.39 5.04
CA ALA A 265 5.62 27.38 4.08
C ALA A 265 6.17 25.95 3.87
N HIS A 266 6.05 25.09 4.88
CA HIS A 266 6.44 23.67 4.81
C HIS A 266 5.27 22.77 5.28
N PRO A 267 4.16 22.69 4.51
CA PRO A 267 2.95 22.02 4.95
C PRO A 267 3.18 20.58 5.42
N PRO A 268 2.61 20.16 6.58
CA PRO A 268 2.66 18.78 7.03
C PRO A 268 2.08 17.81 6.01
N ARG A 269 2.76 16.67 5.83
CA ARG A 269 2.39 15.62 4.87
C ARG A 269 2.49 14.23 5.48
N PHE A 270 1.77 13.28 4.92
CA PHE A 270 1.80 11.90 5.38
C PHE A 270 2.12 10.93 4.25
N GLN A 271 2.78 9.84 4.59
CA GLN A 271 2.96 8.69 3.73
C GLN A 271 2.09 7.53 4.22
N VAL A 272 1.64 6.73 3.27
CA VAL A 272 0.99 5.44 3.49
C VAL A 272 1.87 4.34 2.94
N THR A 273 2.40 3.53 3.84
CA THR A 273 3.16 2.31 3.54
C THR A 273 2.18 1.14 3.46
N VAL A 274 1.79 0.77 2.23
CA VAL A 274 1.13 -0.51 1.99
C VAL A 274 2.18 -1.62 1.85
N PRO A 275 1.87 -2.88 2.22
CA PRO A 275 2.77 -4.01 1.97
C PRO A 275 3.15 -4.07 0.50
N LEU A 276 4.45 -3.97 0.21
CA LEU A 276 4.95 -3.99 -1.16
C LEU A 276 4.63 -5.34 -1.79
N LYS A 277 3.67 -5.34 -2.71
CA LYS A 277 3.37 -6.48 -3.58
C LYS A 277 3.94 -6.18 -4.95
N GLU A 278 4.71 -7.12 -5.48
CA GLU A 278 5.08 -7.13 -6.89
C GLU A 278 3.83 -7.01 -7.77
N PRO A 279 3.92 -6.42 -8.97
CA PRO A 279 2.78 -6.35 -9.88
C PRO A 279 2.19 -7.74 -10.21
N VAL A 280 0.87 -7.86 -10.10
CA VAL A 280 0.13 -9.12 -10.30
C VAL A 280 -0.72 -9.09 -11.58
N PRO A 281 -1.03 -10.26 -12.18
CA PRO A 281 -2.04 -10.39 -13.23
C PRO A 281 -3.34 -9.63 -12.92
N ARG A 282 -3.83 -8.82 -13.87
CA ARG A 282 -5.04 -7.99 -13.72
C ARG A 282 -6.30 -8.78 -13.34
N ASN A 283 -6.37 -10.05 -13.75
CA ASN A 283 -7.45 -10.95 -13.39
C ASN A 283 -7.38 -11.48 -11.94
N GLN A 284 -6.34 -11.15 -11.18
CA GLN A 284 -6.29 -11.36 -9.73
C GLN A 284 -6.94 -10.17 -9.00
N LYS A 285 -7.67 -10.47 -7.92
CA LYS A 285 -8.33 -9.43 -7.14
C LYS A 285 -7.32 -8.73 -6.21
N LEU A 286 -7.00 -7.49 -6.52
CA LEU A 286 -6.18 -6.62 -5.66
C LEU A 286 -7.09 -5.61 -4.96
N GLU A 287 -7.47 -5.91 -3.71
CA GLU A 287 -8.34 -5.06 -2.91
C GLU A 287 -7.67 -3.70 -2.61
N PRO A 288 -8.36 -2.57 -2.78
CA PRO A 288 -7.87 -1.27 -2.31
C PRO A 288 -7.65 -1.27 -0.80
N VAL A 289 -6.62 -0.57 -0.35
CA VAL A 289 -6.34 -0.39 1.09
C VAL A 289 -6.87 0.98 1.52
N THR A 290 -7.88 1.01 2.38
CA THR A 290 -8.42 2.26 2.93
C THR A 290 -7.79 2.54 4.29
N ILE A 291 -6.98 3.59 4.35
CA ILE A 291 -6.42 4.11 5.61
C ILE A 291 -7.32 5.24 6.09
N ARG A 292 -7.87 5.09 7.30
CA ARG A 292 -8.62 6.13 8.01
C ARG A 292 -7.85 6.53 9.25
N PHE A 293 -7.79 7.83 9.49
CA PHE A 293 -7.18 8.41 10.67
C PHE A 293 -7.84 9.73 11.04
N THR A 294 -7.65 10.16 12.28
CA THR A 294 -8.24 11.36 12.85
C THR A 294 -7.18 12.23 13.47
N LEU A 295 -7.31 13.53 13.26
CA LEU A 295 -6.50 14.56 13.86
C LEU A 295 -7.35 15.36 14.84
N GLU A 296 -6.76 15.80 15.93
CA GLU A 296 -7.23 17.00 16.62
C GLU A 296 -6.46 18.18 16.09
N VAL A 297 -7.16 19.27 15.80
CA VAL A 297 -6.56 20.53 15.37
C VAL A 297 -6.97 21.66 16.29
N CYS A 298 -6.06 22.59 16.47
CA CYS A 298 -6.30 23.86 17.13
C CYS A 298 -6.13 25.01 16.11
N ARG A 299 -7.12 25.91 16.03
CA ARG A 299 -7.08 27.13 15.18
C ARG A 299 -6.64 28.39 15.92
N GLU A 300 -7.04 28.53 17.18
CA GLU A 300 -6.68 29.66 18.04
C GLU A 300 -6.36 29.21 19.46
N ARG A 301 -5.45 29.93 20.14
CA ARG A 301 -5.23 29.88 21.60
C ARG A 301 -4.81 28.49 22.13
N CYS A 302 -3.98 27.78 21.38
CA CYS A 302 -3.62 26.38 21.64
C CYS A 302 -2.87 26.15 22.96
N GLU A 303 -2.30 27.21 23.52
CA GLU A 303 -1.65 27.27 24.82
C GLU A 303 -2.63 27.38 26.01
N ARG A 304 -3.92 27.62 25.75
CA ARG A 304 -4.94 27.83 26.79
C ARG A 304 -5.46 26.54 27.40
N PHE A 305 -6.04 26.69 28.59
CA PHE A 305 -6.62 25.60 29.34
C PHE A 305 -7.98 25.22 28.75
N TYR A 306 -8.22 23.92 28.70
CA TYR A 306 -9.53 23.36 28.39
C TYR A 306 -9.94 22.36 29.50
N PRO A 307 -11.24 22.25 29.84
CA PRO A 307 -11.73 21.30 30.82
C PRO A 307 -11.85 19.90 30.22
N THR A 308 -11.25 18.90 30.85
CA THR A 308 -11.39 17.50 30.43
C THR A 308 -12.71 16.89 30.89
N PRO A 309 -13.16 15.76 30.32
CA PRO A 309 -14.34 15.03 30.82
C PRO A 309 -14.23 14.61 32.29
N GLU A 310 -13.01 14.47 32.82
CA GLU A 310 -12.71 14.16 34.22
C GLU A 310 -12.67 15.40 35.14
N GLY A 311 -12.87 16.61 34.59
CA GLY A 311 -12.86 17.87 35.34
C GLY A 311 -11.47 18.49 35.56
N GLU A 312 -10.41 17.93 34.97
CA GLU A 312 -9.08 18.52 35.01
C GLU A 312 -8.98 19.73 34.07
N LEU A 313 -8.14 20.72 34.40
CA LEU A 313 -7.81 21.83 33.50
C LEU A 313 -6.42 21.61 32.92
N LEU A 314 -6.36 21.35 31.61
CA LEU A 314 -5.10 21.05 30.94
C LEU A 314 -4.87 22.01 29.78
N ALA A 315 -3.63 22.48 29.62
CA ALA A 315 -3.20 23.10 28.37
C ALA A 315 -3.19 22.01 27.30
N TRP A 316 -3.99 22.19 26.24
CA TRP A 316 -4.16 21.15 25.22
C TRP A 316 -2.82 20.82 24.56
N ASN A 317 -2.03 21.83 24.17
CA ASN A 317 -0.77 21.63 23.48
C ASN A 317 0.31 20.92 24.32
N ALA A 318 0.31 21.10 25.64
CA ALA A 318 1.27 20.50 26.56
C ALA A 318 0.97 19.02 26.88
N THR A 319 -0.27 18.56 26.65
CA THR A 319 -0.67 17.20 27.06
C THR A 319 -0.56 16.20 25.90
N PRO A 320 0.22 15.11 26.02
CA PRO A 320 0.47 14.14 24.96
C PRO A 320 -0.66 13.09 24.82
N ARG A 321 -1.92 13.54 24.85
CA ARG A 321 -3.12 12.75 24.55
C ARG A 321 -4.09 13.55 23.69
N CYS A 322 -4.95 12.82 22.98
CA CYS A 322 -6.16 13.34 22.35
C CYS A 322 -7.35 13.21 23.30
N PHE A 323 -8.34 14.06 23.13
CA PHE A 323 -9.39 14.41 24.08
C PHE A 323 -10.76 14.66 23.45
N LEU A 324 -10.79 15.15 22.20
CA LEU A 324 -11.99 15.23 21.40
C LEU A 324 -12.30 13.83 20.88
N THR A 325 -12.86 12.99 21.76
CA THR A 325 -13.40 11.69 21.36
C THR A 325 -14.39 11.91 20.24
N GLY A 326 -14.09 11.36 19.07
CA GLY A 326 -14.95 11.47 17.90
C GLY A 326 -16.31 10.88 18.22
N SER A 327 -17.33 11.72 18.33
CA SER A 327 -18.71 11.27 18.18
C SER A 327 -18.84 10.62 16.80
N PRO A 328 -19.38 9.39 16.71
CA PRO A 328 -19.69 8.75 15.43
C PRO A 328 -20.83 9.49 14.70
#